data_AF-A0A935BC57-F1
#
_entry.id   AF-A0A935BC57-F1
#
_cell.length_a   1.000
_cell.length_b   1.000
_cell.length_c   1.000
_cell.angle_alpha   90.00
_cell.angle_beta   90.00
_cell.angle_gamma   90.00
#
_symmetry.space_group_name_H-M   'P 1'
#
loop_
_entity.id
_entity.type
_entity.pdbx_description
1 polymer ?
#
loop_
_entity_poly.entity_id
_entity_poly.type
_entity_poly.pdbx_seq_one_letter_code
_entity_poly.pdbx_strand_id
1 'polypeptide(L)'
;MKTIFRYTNLGLLLVVMMAMGTVAAVAQDPCADAEGMTSLGDKVRADFAVKTIEGRKAFLESGKQFQEKYGKCEPGKELDAWLTTTMPKTKVALDKQIEDEAKKKLLTRFDTGLKAKNWDEVYASGKEVLAKYPDEFRAVELVLGSIGYDEMFAGNNKFSDETLKFAKQSLASLEAGKEFKPNFGVGQFSYKTREEATAWMNLTIGSIYQIAQKNKAAALPYLYKATLAADTAKNPNPL
;
A
#
# COMPACT_ATOMS: atom_id res chain seq x y z
N MET A 1 -16.49 19.91 -16.33
CA MET A 1 -17.20 18.62 -16.47
C MET A 1 -16.40 17.57 -15.70
N LYS A 2 -16.99 17.00 -14.65
CA LYS A 2 -16.36 16.04 -13.73
C LYS A 2 -16.70 14.62 -14.19
N THR A 3 -15.72 13.85 -14.65
CA THR A 3 -15.89 12.42 -14.94
C THR A 3 -15.29 11.60 -13.81
N ILE A 4 -16.19 11.07 -12.99
CA ILE A 4 -15.93 10.12 -11.92
C ILE A 4 -15.69 8.76 -12.57
N PHE A 5 -14.45 8.28 -12.58
CA PHE A 5 -14.13 6.89 -12.87
C PHE A 5 -14.56 6.03 -11.68
N ARG A 6 -15.78 5.51 -11.76
CA ARG A 6 -16.24 4.40 -10.91
C ARG A 6 -15.55 3.13 -11.40
N TYR A 7 -14.77 2.53 -10.53
CA TYR A 7 -14.24 1.18 -10.67
C TYR A 7 -15.39 0.21 -10.82
N THR A 8 -15.65 -0.24 -12.05
CA THR A 8 -16.56 -1.34 -12.32
C THR A 8 -15.84 -2.63 -11.97
N ASN A 9 -16.36 -3.30 -10.95
CA ASN A 9 -16.03 -4.68 -10.58
C ASN A 9 -16.09 -5.58 -11.82
N LEU A 10 -14.93 -5.98 -12.34
CA LEU A 10 -14.80 -7.11 -13.26
C LEU A 10 -14.88 -8.39 -12.43
N GLY A 11 -16.11 -8.74 -12.03
CA GLY A 11 -16.44 -10.08 -11.57
C GLY A 11 -16.40 -11.01 -12.78
N LEU A 12 -15.27 -11.67 -13.00
CA LEU A 12 -15.18 -12.79 -13.93
C LEU A 12 -15.80 -14.02 -13.24
N LEU A 13 -17.13 -14.13 -13.37
CA LEU A 13 -17.89 -15.34 -13.04
C LEU A 13 -17.46 -16.45 -14.00
N LEU A 14 -16.59 -17.34 -13.52
CA LEU A 14 -16.27 -18.57 -14.22
C LEU A 14 -17.42 -19.56 -13.95
N VAL A 15 -18.41 -19.54 -14.83
CA VAL A 15 -19.53 -20.48 -14.87
C VAL A 15 -18.98 -21.84 -15.29
N VAL A 16 -18.73 -22.73 -14.33
CA VAL A 16 -18.60 -24.16 -14.61
C VAL A 16 -20.01 -24.74 -14.57
N MET A 17 -20.55 -25.02 -15.75
CA MET A 17 -21.82 -25.72 -15.93
C MET A 17 -21.75 -27.10 -15.29
N MET A 18 -22.48 -27.32 -14.20
CA MET A 18 -22.89 -28.68 -13.81
C MET A 18 -24.20 -28.99 -14.52
N ALA A 19 -24.17 -29.99 -15.39
CA ALA A 19 -25.34 -30.56 -16.02
C ALA A 19 -26.32 -31.05 -14.93
N MET A 20 -27.49 -30.41 -14.83
CA MET A 20 -28.59 -30.87 -14.00
C MET A 20 -29.24 -32.08 -14.68
N GLY A 21 -28.83 -33.28 -14.27
CA GLY A 21 -29.70 -34.45 -14.36
C GLY A 21 -30.72 -34.38 -13.22
N THR A 22 -31.99 -34.21 -13.56
CA THR A 22 -33.09 -34.19 -12.59
C THR A 22 -33.24 -35.56 -11.92
N VAL A 23 -32.92 -35.66 -10.64
CA VAL A 23 -33.40 -36.74 -9.77
C VAL A 23 -34.00 -36.12 -8.53
N ALA A 24 -35.20 -36.58 -8.18
CA ALA A 24 -36.06 -36.05 -7.13
C ALA A 24 -35.31 -35.84 -5.80
N ALA A 25 -35.50 -34.67 -5.19
CA ALA A 25 -34.97 -34.31 -3.89
C ALA A 25 -35.66 -35.11 -2.77
N VAL A 26 -35.18 -36.33 -2.52
CA VAL A 26 -35.20 -36.89 -1.18
C VAL A 26 -34.06 -36.21 -0.42
N ALA A 27 -34.30 -35.73 0.79
CA ALA A 27 -33.21 -35.33 1.68
C ALA A 27 -32.36 -36.57 2.00
N GLN A 28 -31.41 -36.90 1.11
CA GLN A 28 -30.43 -37.94 1.35
C GLN A 28 -29.54 -37.47 2.49
N ASP A 29 -29.36 -38.34 3.47
CA ASP A 29 -28.38 -38.13 4.53
C ASP A 29 -27.04 -37.75 3.87
N PRO A 30 -26.51 -36.54 4.09
CA PRO A 30 -25.26 -36.12 3.47
C PRO A 30 -24.09 -37.04 3.88
N CYS A 31 -24.22 -37.80 4.97
CA CYS A 31 -23.23 -38.78 5.39
C CYS A 31 -23.27 -40.08 4.58
N ALA A 32 -24.31 -40.31 3.78
CA ALA A 32 -24.39 -41.40 2.81
C ALA A 32 -23.84 -41.01 1.42
N ASP A 33 -23.55 -39.72 1.16
CA ASP A 33 -23.01 -39.20 -0.10
C ASP A 33 -21.47 -39.34 -0.17
N ALA A 34 -21.01 -40.59 -0.28
CA ALA A 34 -19.56 -40.90 -0.30
C ALA A 34 -18.83 -40.28 -1.50
N GLU A 35 -19.48 -40.25 -2.68
CA GLU A 35 -18.92 -39.69 -3.91
C GLU A 35 -18.79 -38.16 -3.79
N GLY A 36 -19.84 -37.48 -3.33
CA GLY A 36 -19.82 -36.05 -3.10
C GLY A 36 -18.84 -35.64 -2.01
N MET A 37 -18.67 -36.45 -0.97
CA MET A 37 -17.68 -36.19 0.09
C MET A 37 -16.25 -36.30 -0.44
N THR A 38 -15.96 -37.35 -1.22
CA THR A 38 -14.66 -37.53 -1.86
C THR A 38 -14.36 -36.40 -2.83
N SER A 39 -15.30 -36.09 -3.73
CA SER A 39 -15.15 -35.04 -4.74
C SER A 39 -14.88 -33.67 -4.12
N LEU A 40 -15.66 -33.28 -3.09
CA LEU A 40 -15.44 -32.00 -2.42
C LEU A 40 -14.14 -31.99 -1.59
N GLY A 41 -13.78 -33.11 -0.96
CA GLY A 41 -12.51 -33.26 -0.26
C GLY A 41 -11.30 -33.13 -1.19
N ASP A 42 -11.36 -33.70 -2.40
CA ASP A 42 -10.32 -33.57 -3.41
C ASP A 42 -10.21 -32.15 -3.94
N LYS A 43 -11.35 -31.48 -4.14
CA LYS A 43 -11.38 -30.06 -4.48
C LYS A 43 -10.72 -29.20 -3.40
N VAL A 44 -11.04 -29.44 -2.12
CA VAL A 44 -10.41 -28.74 -0.98
C VAL A 44 -8.88 -28.88 -1.03
N ARG A 45 -8.37 -30.09 -1.28
CA ARG A 45 -6.92 -30.34 -1.37
C ARG A 45 -6.29 -29.68 -2.59
N ALA A 46 -6.97 -29.71 -3.74
CA ALA A 46 -6.52 -29.06 -4.96
C ALA A 46 -6.46 -27.53 -4.79
N ASP A 47 -7.51 -26.91 -4.25
CA ASP A 47 -7.56 -25.48 -3.98
C ASP A 47 -6.47 -25.07 -2.97
N PHE A 48 -6.25 -25.88 -1.92
CA PHE A 48 -5.20 -25.63 -0.94
C PHE A 48 -3.80 -25.61 -1.59
N ALA A 49 -3.55 -26.42 -2.61
CA ALA A 49 -2.25 -26.43 -3.30
C ALA A 49 -1.95 -25.11 -4.02
N VAL A 50 -2.99 -24.36 -4.42
CA VAL A 50 -2.84 -23.09 -5.14
C VAL A 50 -2.65 -21.93 -4.15
N LYS A 51 -1.42 -21.43 -4.03
CA LYS A 51 -1.05 -20.40 -3.03
C LYS A 51 -1.27 -18.94 -3.47
N THR A 52 -2.03 -18.71 -4.53
CA THR A 52 -2.44 -17.37 -4.98
C THR A 52 -3.59 -16.82 -4.12
N ILE A 53 -3.90 -15.52 -4.22
CA ILE A 53 -5.08 -14.93 -3.54
C ILE A 53 -6.35 -15.72 -3.92
N GLU A 54 -6.54 -15.97 -5.21
CA GLU A 54 -7.72 -16.66 -5.73
C GLU A 54 -7.76 -18.14 -5.31
N GLY A 55 -6.63 -18.84 -5.30
CA GLY A 55 -6.54 -20.21 -4.80
C GLY A 55 -6.85 -20.30 -3.30
N ARG A 56 -6.35 -19.36 -2.49
CA ARG A 56 -6.66 -19.30 -1.06
C ARG A 56 -8.13 -18.96 -0.78
N LYS A 57 -8.75 -18.08 -1.58
CA LYS A 57 -10.21 -17.83 -1.50
C LYS A 57 -11.00 -19.08 -1.86
N ALA A 58 -10.62 -19.76 -2.94
CA ALA A 58 -11.25 -21.01 -3.37
C ALA A 58 -11.15 -22.08 -2.27
N PHE A 59 -9.98 -22.23 -1.64
CA PHE A 59 -9.77 -23.14 -0.52
C PHE A 59 -10.67 -22.83 0.70
N LEU A 60 -10.76 -21.55 1.08
CA LEU A 60 -11.61 -21.15 2.21
C LEU A 60 -13.09 -21.41 1.91
N GLU A 61 -13.51 -21.20 0.66
CA GLU A 61 -14.87 -21.45 0.23
C GLU A 61 -15.20 -22.95 0.15
N SER A 62 -14.37 -23.75 -0.53
CA SER A 62 -14.57 -25.21 -0.63
C SER A 62 -14.42 -25.90 0.73
N GLY A 63 -13.49 -25.42 1.57
CA GLY A 63 -13.34 -25.87 2.95
C GLY A 63 -14.61 -25.63 3.77
N LYS A 64 -15.16 -24.41 3.72
CA LYS A 64 -16.42 -24.09 4.40
C LYS A 64 -17.57 -24.97 3.92
N GLN A 65 -17.71 -25.15 2.61
CA GLN A 65 -18.73 -26.04 2.03
C GLN A 65 -18.57 -27.49 2.53
N PHE A 66 -17.33 -27.98 2.67
CA PHE A 66 -17.07 -29.31 3.21
C PHE A 66 -17.48 -29.42 4.69
N GLN A 67 -17.09 -28.46 5.53
CA GLN A 67 -17.45 -28.47 6.95
C GLN A 67 -18.97 -28.41 7.15
N GLU A 68 -19.66 -27.59 6.36
CA GLU A 68 -21.13 -27.44 6.41
C GLU A 68 -21.86 -28.71 5.97
N LYS A 69 -21.42 -29.35 4.89
CA LYS A 69 -22.11 -30.52 4.31
C LYS A 69 -21.71 -31.83 4.99
N TYR A 70 -20.43 -32.02 5.30
CA TYR A 70 -19.87 -33.31 5.73
C TYR A 70 -19.11 -33.28 7.05
N GLY A 71 -18.86 -32.11 7.66
CA GLY A 71 -18.02 -32.01 8.86
C GLY A 71 -18.56 -32.78 10.07
N LYS A 72 -19.87 -33.06 10.10
CA LYS A 72 -20.52 -33.87 11.14
C LYS A 72 -20.52 -35.37 10.86
N CYS A 73 -20.18 -35.80 9.64
CA CYS A 73 -20.17 -37.20 9.24
C CYS A 73 -18.90 -37.88 9.72
N GLU A 74 -19.00 -39.10 10.26
CA GLU A 74 -17.81 -39.85 10.73
C GLU A 74 -16.67 -39.92 9.70
N PRO A 75 -16.93 -40.23 8.41
CA PRO A 75 -15.86 -40.27 7.41
C PRO A 75 -15.25 -38.90 7.08
N GLY A 76 -15.96 -37.81 7.37
CA GLY A 76 -15.54 -36.43 7.10
C GLY A 76 -14.74 -35.79 8.25
N LYS A 77 -14.76 -36.37 9.45
CA LYS A 77 -14.17 -35.76 10.66
C LYS A 77 -12.68 -35.49 10.56
N GLU A 78 -11.91 -36.34 9.89
CA GLU A 78 -10.47 -36.12 9.73
C GLU A 78 -10.19 -34.85 8.93
N LEU A 79 -10.87 -34.69 7.78
CA LEU A 79 -10.72 -33.51 6.95
C LEU A 79 -11.29 -32.27 7.64
N ASP A 80 -12.41 -32.39 8.36
CA ASP A 80 -12.98 -31.29 9.16
C ASP A 80 -12.04 -30.81 10.26
N ALA A 81 -11.38 -31.72 10.98
CA ALA A 81 -10.39 -31.37 12.00
C ALA A 81 -9.19 -30.62 11.39
N TRP A 82 -8.72 -31.08 10.22
CA TRP A 82 -7.67 -30.39 9.48
C TRP A 82 -8.12 -29.00 8.99
N LEU A 83 -9.35 -28.88 8.47
CA LEU A 83 -9.94 -27.61 8.00
C LEU A 83 -10.09 -26.61 9.13
N THR A 84 -10.60 -27.05 10.28
CA THR A 84 -10.74 -26.24 11.51
C THR A 84 -9.41 -25.61 11.93
N THR A 85 -8.30 -26.31 11.70
CA THR A 85 -6.94 -25.80 12.00
C THR A 85 -6.35 -24.97 10.87
N THR A 86 -6.60 -25.35 9.62
CA THR A 86 -5.87 -24.83 8.45
C THR A 86 -6.54 -23.60 7.84
N MET A 87 -7.87 -23.52 7.86
CA MET A 87 -8.61 -22.39 7.31
C MET A 87 -8.28 -21.07 8.04
N PRO A 88 -8.21 -20.99 9.38
CA PRO A 88 -7.82 -19.76 10.06
C PRO A 88 -6.42 -19.29 9.67
N LYS A 89 -5.44 -20.21 9.61
CA LYS A 89 -4.06 -19.88 9.16
C LYS A 89 -4.04 -19.39 7.72
N THR A 90 -4.83 -20.00 6.85
CA THR A 90 -4.93 -19.62 5.45
C THR A 90 -5.61 -18.26 5.28
N LYS A 91 -6.61 -17.93 6.09
CA LYS A 91 -7.25 -16.61 6.12
C LYS A 91 -6.25 -15.52 6.51
N VAL A 92 -5.48 -15.73 7.57
CA VAL A 92 -4.41 -14.79 7.97
C VAL A 92 -3.39 -14.60 6.85
N ALA A 93 -2.95 -15.70 6.21
CA ALA A 93 -2.02 -15.62 5.09
C ALA A 93 -2.61 -14.90 3.86
N LEU A 94 -3.91 -15.11 3.58
CA LEU A 94 -4.63 -14.42 2.50
C LEU A 94 -4.72 -12.92 2.78
N ASP A 95 -5.12 -12.52 4.00
CA ASP A 95 -5.26 -11.11 4.36
C ASP A 95 -3.91 -10.38 4.24
N LYS A 96 -2.84 -11.00 4.75
CA LYS A 96 -1.48 -10.48 4.58
C LYS A 96 -1.09 -10.35 3.12
N GLN A 97 -1.38 -11.36 2.29
CA GLN A 97 -1.05 -11.32 0.86
C GLN A 97 -1.81 -10.20 0.13
N ILE A 98 -3.09 -10.01 0.44
CA ILE A 98 -3.90 -8.91 -0.12
C ILE A 98 -3.30 -7.56 0.27
N GLU A 99 -2.92 -7.40 1.54
CA GLU A 99 -2.29 -6.18 2.04
C GLU A 99 -0.93 -5.92 1.37
N ASP A 100 -0.08 -6.94 1.27
CA ASP A 100 1.24 -6.85 0.63
C ASP A 100 1.13 -6.49 -0.86
N GLU A 101 0.17 -7.05 -1.59
CA GLU A 101 -0.09 -6.70 -2.99
C GLU A 101 -0.62 -5.26 -3.14
N ALA A 102 -1.53 -4.84 -2.26
CA ALA A 102 -2.04 -3.46 -2.24
C ALA A 102 -0.92 -2.46 -1.94
N LYS A 103 -0.06 -2.78 -0.95
CA LYS A 103 1.13 -2.00 -0.60
C LYS A 103 2.07 -1.89 -1.79
N LYS A 104 2.45 -3.03 -2.38
CA LYS A 104 3.35 -3.07 -3.55
C LYS A 104 2.83 -2.25 -4.73
N LYS A 105 1.54 -2.36 -5.04
CA LYS A 105 0.92 -1.59 -6.13
C LYS A 105 1.00 -0.09 -5.86
N LEU A 106 0.73 0.33 -4.63
CA LEU A 106 0.78 1.74 -4.24
C LEU A 106 2.21 2.29 -4.33
N LEU A 107 3.19 1.56 -3.81
CA LEU A 107 4.61 1.97 -3.90
C LEU A 107 5.10 2.01 -5.35
N THR A 108 4.69 1.04 -6.18
CA THR A 108 5.02 1.05 -7.61
C THR A 108 4.48 2.30 -8.31
N ARG A 109 3.27 2.74 -7.94
CA ARG A 109 2.65 3.96 -8.49
C ARG A 109 3.45 5.20 -8.10
N PHE A 110 3.83 5.30 -6.83
CA PHE A 110 4.69 6.36 -6.30
C PHE A 110 6.04 6.42 -7.01
N ASP A 111 6.75 5.29 -7.10
CA ASP A 111 8.06 5.19 -7.74
C ASP A 111 8.00 5.50 -9.24
N THR A 112 6.94 5.06 -9.92
CA THR A 112 6.72 5.37 -11.34
C THR A 112 6.48 6.86 -11.54
N GLY A 113 5.67 7.48 -10.69
CA GLY A 113 5.46 8.93 -10.68
C GLY A 113 6.77 9.70 -10.49
N LEU A 114 7.61 9.26 -9.55
CA LEU A 114 8.89 9.88 -9.27
C LEU A 114 9.85 9.81 -10.45
N LYS A 115 9.99 8.64 -11.08
CA LYS A 115 10.85 8.45 -12.26
C LYS A 115 10.36 9.27 -13.45
N ALA A 116 9.05 9.38 -13.63
CA ALA A 116 8.43 10.15 -14.70
C ALA A 116 8.36 11.65 -14.42
N LYS A 117 8.79 12.11 -13.23
CA LYS A 117 8.58 13.48 -12.75
C LYS A 117 7.11 13.93 -12.79
N ASN A 118 6.18 12.98 -12.63
CA ASN A 118 4.75 13.25 -12.57
C ASN A 118 4.37 13.60 -11.12
N TRP A 119 4.61 14.85 -10.74
CA TRP A 119 4.47 15.30 -9.36
C TRP A 119 3.04 15.24 -8.82
N ASP A 120 2.03 15.42 -9.67
CA ASP A 120 0.63 15.22 -9.27
C ASP A 120 0.39 13.79 -8.77
N GLU A 121 0.90 12.79 -9.51
CA GLU A 121 0.79 11.39 -9.11
C GLU A 121 1.64 11.07 -7.88
N VAL A 122 2.83 11.66 -7.77
CA VAL A 122 3.71 11.48 -6.59
C VAL A 122 3.03 11.99 -5.33
N TYR A 123 2.44 13.19 -5.38
CA TYR A 123 1.69 13.73 -4.25
C TYR A 123 0.45 12.88 -3.93
N ALA A 124 -0.32 12.47 -4.94
CA ALA A 124 -1.52 11.65 -4.76
C ALA A 124 -1.18 10.29 -4.11
N SER A 125 -0.26 9.53 -4.71
CA SER A 125 0.18 8.23 -4.19
C SER A 125 0.93 8.36 -2.86
N GLY A 126 1.78 9.36 -2.68
CA GLY A 126 2.51 9.58 -1.43
C GLY A 126 1.58 9.88 -0.24
N LYS A 127 0.50 10.65 -0.46
CA LYS A 127 -0.56 10.86 0.54
C LYS A 127 -1.24 9.55 0.94
N GLU A 128 -1.56 8.70 -0.03
CA GLU A 128 -2.14 7.38 0.25
C GLU A 128 -1.16 6.48 1.02
N VAL A 129 0.13 6.52 0.68
CA VAL A 129 1.19 5.77 1.38
C VAL A 129 1.25 6.18 2.85
N LEU A 130 1.35 7.48 3.12
CA LEU A 130 1.43 8.01 4.48
C LEU A 130 0.14 7.79 5.28
N ALA A 131 -1.02 7.75 4.63
CA ALA A 131 -2.29 7.47 5.31
C ALA A 131 -2.42 6.01 5.77
N LYS A 132 -1.89 5.06 4.98
CA LYS A 132 -2.01 3.63 5.27
C LYS A 132 -0.84 3.08 6.09
N TYR A 133 0.35 3.63 5.89
CA TYR A 133 1.60 3.11 6.44
C TYR A 133 2.48 4.25 7.00
N PRO A 134 1.95 5.09 7.91
CA PRO A 134 2.61 6.32 8.35
C PRO A 134 3.97 6.08 9.01
N ASP A 135 4.14 4.98 9.72
CA ASP A 135 5.38 4.67 10.42
C ASP A 135 6.40 3.94 9.54
N GLU A 136 5.94 3.01 8.68
CA GLU A 136 6.82 2.27 7.76
C GLU A 136 7.45 3.20 6.72
N PHE A 137 6.65 4.15 6.20
CA PHE A 137 6.99 4.98 5.05
C PHE A 137 7.04 6.48 5.34
N ARG A 138 7.33 6.86 6.58
CA ARG A 138 7.50 8.26 6.99
C ARG A 138 8.46 9.06 6.10
N ALA A 139 9.50 8.40 5.55
CA ALA A 139 10.46 9.03 4.64
C ALA A 139 9.81 9.60 3.36
N VAL A 140 8.58 9.19 3.01
CA VAL A 140 7.80 9.82 1.94
C VAL A 140 7.49 11.28 2.25
N GLU A 141 7.33 11.68 3.52
CA GLU A 141 7.16 13.09 3.90
C GLU A 141 8.34 13.94 3.40
N LEU A 142 9.57 13.41 3.51
CA LEU A 142 10.77 14.11 3.07
C LEU A 142 10.75 14.28 1.55
N VAL A 143 10.45 13.22 0.80
CA VAL A 143 10.35 13.28 -0.66
C VAL A 143 9.32 14.33 -1.11
N LEU A 144 8.12 14.29 -0.53
CA LEU A 144 7.06 15.25 -0.83
C LEU A 144 7.43 16.68 -0.41
N GLY A 145 8.22 16.82 0.66
CA GLY A 145 8.75 18.07 1.18
C GLY A 145 9.88 18.68 0.36
N SER A 146 10.41 17.99 -0.65
CA SER A 146 11.54 18.46 -1.47
C SER A 146 11.14 18.89 -2.88
N ILE A 147 10.09 18.29 -3.46
CA ILE A 147 9.74 18.46 -4.89
C ILE A 147 9.57 19.93 -5.29
N GLY A 148 8.80 20.70 -4.52
CA GLY A 148 8.52 22.09 -4.86
C GLY A 148 9.71 23.03 -4.75
N TYR A 149 10.81 22.61 -4.11
CA TYR A 149 12.05 23.39 -4.13
C TYR A 149 12.59 23.48 -5.56
N ASP A 150 12.81 22.34 -6.20
CA ASP A 150 13.35 22.26 -7.56
C ASP A 150 12.37 22.86 -8.58
N GLU A 151 11.08 22.52 -8.46
CA GLU A 151 10.04 23.03 -9.37
C GLU A 151 9.89 24.55 -9.32
N MET A 152 9.99 25.15 -8.14
CA MET A 152 9.96 26.60 -7.99
C MET A 152 11.14 27.27 -8.70
N PHE A 153 12.35 26.71 -8.65
CA PHE A 153 13.50 27.22 -9.40
C PHE A 153 13.36 27.01 -10.92
N ALA A 154 12.59 26.00 -11.34
CA ALA A 154 12.15 25.85 -12.73
C ALA A 154 10.99 26.79 -13.12
N GLY A 155 10.54 27.67 -12.22
CA GLY A 155 9.43 28.60 -12.46
C GLY A 155 8.04 28.00 -12.28
N ASN A 156 7.94 26.79 -11.76
CA ASN A 156 6.68 26.09 -11.50
C ASN A 156 6.32 26.09 -10.01
N ASN A 157 5.51 27.07 -9.60
CA ASN A 157 5.05 27.20 -8.21
C ASN A 157 3.80 26.38 -7.88
N LYS A 158 3.30 25.54 -8.79
CA LYS A 158 2.06 24.76 -8.59
C LYS A 158 2.11 23.91 -7.32
N PHE A 159 3.28 23.36 -7.00
CA PHE A 159 3.44 22.39 -5.91
C PHE A 159 3.85 23.01 -4.58
N SER A 160 4.11 24.33 -4.54
CA SER A 160 4.67 25.01 -3.38
C SER A 160 3.89 24.78 -2.08
N ASP A 161 2.56 24.79 -2.11
CA ASP A 161 1.74 24.61 -0.91
C ASP A 161 1.79 23.18 -0.37
N GLU A 162 1.73 22.16 -1.25
CA GLU A 162 1.86 20.77 -0.82
C GLU A 162 3.28 20.49 -0.30
N THR A 163 4.31 20.99 -1.00
CA THR A 163 5.70 20.89 -0.53
C THR A 163 5.87 21.55 0.83
N LEU A 164 5.36 22.77 1.02
CA LEU A 164 5.46 23.49 2.28
C LEU A 164 4.81 22.72 3.44
N LYS A 165 3.66 22.08 3.19
CA LYS A 165 2.99 21.24 4.18
C LYS A 165 3.86 20.06 4.58
N PHE A 166 4.35 19.26 3.62
CA PHE A 166 5.12 18.06 3.90
C PHE A 166 6.53 18.36 4.44
N ALA A 167 7.14 19.46 4.02
CA ALA A 167 8.43 19.91 4.57
C ALA A 167 8.29 20.29 6.05
N LYS A 168 7.22 20.98 6.44
CA LYS A 168 6.93 21.29 7.85
C LYS A 168 6.63 20.05 8.67
N GLN A 169 5.87 19.10 8.12
CA GLN A 169 5.58 17.82 8.78
C GLN A 169 6.87 17.01 9.00
N SER A 170 7.70 16.91 7.96
CA SER A 170 9.01 16.25 8.04
C SER A 170 9.90 16.91 9.09
N LEU A 171 9.99 18.25 9.09
CA LEU A 171 10.80 19.00 10.04
C LEU A 171 10.34 18.73 11.49
N ALA A 172 9.04 18.77 11.75
CA ALA A 172 8.49 18.44 13.07
C ALA A 172 8.79 16.98 13.48
N SER A 173 8.71 16.03 12.54
CA SER A 173 9.08 14.63 12.78
C SER A 173 10.58 14.46 13.10
N LEU A 174 11.46 15.17 12.40
CA LEU A 174 12.92 15.15 12.64
C LEU A 174 13.27 15.77 14.00
N GLU A 175 12.69 16.93 14.32
CA GLU A 175 12.90 17.65 15.59
C GLU A 175 12.37 16.84 16.79
N ALA A 176 11.29 16.07 16.61
CA ALA A 176 10.75 15.16 17.62
C ALA A 176 11.59 13.87 17.79
N GLY A 177 12.71 13.72 17.08
CA GLY A 177 13.62 12.59 17.22
C GLY A 177 13.08 11.28 16.65
N LYS A 178 12.02 11.33 15.81
CA LYS A 178 11.47 10.13 15.17
C LYS A 178 12.52 9.42 14.32
N GLU A 179 12.34 8.12 14.12
CA GLU A 179 13.23 7.30 13.29
C GLU A 179 13.42 7.97 11.92
N PHE A 180 14.68 8.11 11.53
CA PHE A 180 15.11 8.68 10.26
C PHE A 180 15.60 7.56 9.34
N LYS A 181 15.08 7.53 8.12
CA LYS A 181 15.52 6.61 7.07
C LYS A 181 16.00 7.46 5.87
N PRO A 182 17.24 7.29 5.41
CA PRO A 182 17.90 8.23 4.50
C PRO A 182 17.30 8.28 3.10
N ASN A 183 16.50 7.30 2.68
CA ASN A 183 15.81 7.32 1.40
C ASN A 183 14.63 6.32 1.34
N PHE A 184 13.76 6.54 0.37
CA PHE A 184 12.74 5.59 -0.06
C PHE A 184 13.16 4.81 -1.32
N GLY A 185 14.45 4.47 -1.45
CA GLY A 185 15.00 3.90 -2.69
C GLY A 185 15.11 4.90 -3.86
N VAL A 186 14.99 6.21 -3.56
CA VAL A 186 15.01 7.29 -4.54
C VAL A 186 16.20 8.20 -4.24
N GLY A 187 17.24 8.11 -5.10
CA GLY A 187 18.50 8.83 -4.88
C GLY A 187 18.35 10.35 -4.89
N GLN A 188 17.53 10.90 -5.80
CA GLN A 188 17.30 12.35 -5.96
C GLN A 188 16.74 13.02 -4.68
N PHE A 189 16.00 12.31 -3.84
CA PHE A 189 15.42 12.89 -2.63
C PHE A 189 15.96 12.23 -1.35
N SER A 190 17.21 11.75 -1.42
CA SER A 190 17.88 11.10 -0.30
C SER A 190 18.68 12.10 0.52
N TYR A 191 18.72 11.87 1.84
CA TYR A 191 19.46 12.67 2.80
C TYR A 191 20.38 11.73 3.58
N LYS A 192 21.65 12.08 3.75
CA LYS A 192 22.63 11.21 4.41
C LYS A 192 22.39 11.18 5.91
N THR A 193 22.06 12.31 6.51
CA THR A 193 21.83 12.43 7.95
C THR A 193 20.55 13.20 8.29
N ARG A 194 20.12 13.06 9.54
CA ARG A 194 18.97 13.82 10.09
C ARG A 194 19.24 15.32 10.06
N GLU A 195 20.45 15.74 10.35
CA GLU A 195 20.87 17.14 10.37
C GLU A 195 20.81 17.74 8.97
N GLU A 196 21.28 16.99 7.97
CA GLU A 196 21.17 17.37 6.56
C GLU A 196 19.70 17.51 6.13
N ALA A 197 18.87 16.50 6.41
CA ALA A 197 17.44 16.57 6.12
C ALA A 197 16.77 17.77 6.81
N THR A 198 17.12 18.04 8.08
CA THR A 198 16.61 19.18 8.85
C THR A 198 16.97 20.50 8.18
N ALA A 199 18.23 20.64 7.76
CA ALA A 199 18.72 21.83 7.08
C ALA A 199 18.00 22.05 5.74
N TRP A 200 17.83 20.99 4.95
CA TRP A 200 17.15 21.03 3.66
C TRP A 200 15.66 21.31 3.78
N MET A 201 14.97 20.78 4.79
CA MET A 201 13.58 21.12 5.05
C MET A 201 13.43 22.59 5.43
N ASN A 202 14.32 23.13 6.27
CA ASN A 202 14.36 24.55 6.57
C ASN A 202 14.63 25.40 5.32
N LEU A 203 15.62 25.02 4.50
CA LEU A 203 15.94 25.73 3.26
C LEU A 203 14.77 25.71 2.27
N THR A 204 14.09 24.57 2.15
CA THR A 204 12.94 24.40 1.26
C THR A 204 11.78 25.29 1.69
N ILE A 205 11.42 25.23 2.98
CA ILE A 205 10.36 26.08 3.56
C ILE A 205 10.69 27.56 3.36
N GLY A 206 11.90 27.97 3.72
CA GLY A 206 12.34 29.35 3.60
C GLY A 206 12.31 29.86 2.16
N SER A 207 12.84 29.05 1.23
CA SER A 207 12.89 29.39 -0.19
C SER A 207 11.50 29.49 -0.82
N ILE A 208 10.58 28.57 -0.50
CA ILE A 208 9.17 28.65 -0.94
C ILE A 208 8.51 29.94 -0.43
N TYR A 209 8.67 30.26 0.86
CA TYR A 209 8.12 31.51 1.39
C TYR A 209 8.69 32.73 0.67
N GLN A 210 10.01 32.79 0.46
CA GLN A 210 10.67 33.94 -0.15
C GLN A 210 10.33 34.09 -1.64
N ILE A 211 10.39 33.00 -2.40
CA ILE A 211 10.36 33.05 -3.87
C ILE A 211 8.94 32.82 -4.39
N ALA A 212 8.26 31.75 -3.99
CA ALA A 212 6.91 31.44 -4.47
C ALA A 212 5.85 32.35 -3.83
N GLN A 213 5.90 32.53 -2.51
CA GLN A 213 4.89 33.30 -1.76
C GLN A 213 5.25 34.77 -1.52
N LYS A 214 6.47 35.20 -1.88
CA LYS A 214 7.00 36.57 -1.67
C LYS A 214 6.91 37.06 -0.22
N ASN A 215 6.87 36.14 0.74
CA ASN A 215 6.77 36.41 2.17
C ASN A 215 8.14 36.31 2.85
N LYS A 216 8.94 37.39 2.75
CA LYS A 216 10.29 37.44 3.32
C LYS A 216 10.31 37.30 4.85
N ALA A 217 9.29 37.82 5.54
CA ALA A 217 9.18 37.74 6.98
C ALA A 217 9.01 36.29 7.46
N ALA A 218 8.16 35.52 6.79
CA ALA A 218 7.98 34.09 7.09
C ALA A 218 9.20 33.26 6.67
N ALA A 219 9.91 33.66 5.61
CA ALA A 219 11.10 32.95 5.13
C ALA A 219 12.29 33.04 6.11
N LEU A 220 12.52 34.23 6.68
CA LEU A 220 13.71 34.57 7.45
C LEU A 220 14.11 33.53 8.53
N PRO A 221 13.22 33.10 9.45
CA PRO A 221 13.60 32.15 10.50
C PRO A 221 14.06 30.80 9.95
N TYR A 222 13.45 30.33 8.86
CA TYR A 222 13.81 29.05 8.23
C TYR A 222 15.13 29.15 7.47
N LEU A 223 15.33 30.23 6.71
CA LEU A 223 16.60 30.46 6.01
C LEU A 223 17.76 30.61 6.98
N TYR A 224 17.57 31.33 8.10
CA TYR A 224 18.57 31.42 9.15
C TYR A 224 18.93 30.03 9.71
N LYS A 225 17.93 29.23 10.09
CA LYS A 225 18.16 27.85 10.57
C LYS A 225 18.91 26.98 9.55
N ALA A 226 18.60 27.13 8.26
CA ALA A 226 19.30 26.39 7.21
C ALA A 226 20.81 26.74 7.13
N THR A 227 21.20 28.00 7.42
CA THR A 227 22.62 28.41 7.42
C THR A 227 23.42 27.87 8.60
N LEU A 228 22.76 27.46 9.69
CA LEU A 228 23.43 26.91 10.88
C LEU A 228 23.92 25.46 10.66
N ALA A 229 23.48 24.81 9.59
CA ALA A 229 23.96 23.50 9.20
C ALA A 229 25.13 23.64 8.22
N ALA A 230 26.29 23.09 8.58
CA ALA A 230 27.59 23.33 7.94
C ALA A 230 27.74 22.90 6.46
N ASP A 231 26.72 22.29 5.83
CA ASP A 231 26.86 21.71 4.47
C ASP A 231 25.62 21.88 3.57
N THR A 232 24.82 22.95 3.72
CA THR A 232 23.74 23.26 2.75
C THR A 232 24.25 23.82 1.42
N ALA A 233 25.55 24.11 1.31
CA ALA A 233 26.18 24.67 0.11
C ALA A 233 26.28 23.67 -1.06
N LYS A 234 26.17 22.36 -0.80
CA LYS A 234 26.07 21.34 -1.84
C LYS A 234 24.62 20.92 -1.97
N ASN A 235 24.04 21.12 -3.15
CA ASN A 235 22.75 20.49 -3.47
C ASN A 235 22.94 18.96 -3.35
N PRO A 236 22.28 18.26 -2.41
CA PRO A 236 22.34 16.81 -2.31
C PRO A 236 21.59 16.16 -3.49
N ASN A 237 20.84 16.96 -4.23
CA ASN A 237 20.06 16.59 -5.39
C ASN A 237 20.59 17.29 -6.68
N PRO A 238 21.81 16.98 -7.15
CA PRO A 238 22.19 17.38 -8.51
C PRO A 238 21.31 16.58 -9.49
N LEU A 239 20.56 17.31 -10.33
CA LEU A 239 19.79 16.78 -11.45
C LEU A 239 20.62 15.83 -12.33
#